data_AF-A0A7Y6UCY1-F1
#
_entry.id   AF-A0A7Y6UCY1-F1
#
_cell.length_a   1.000
_cell.length_b   1.000
_cell.length_c   1.000
_cell.angle_alpha   90.00
_cell.angle_beta   90.00
_cell.angle_gamma   90.00
#
_symmetry.space_group_name_H-M   'P 1'
#
loop_
_entity.id
_entity.type
_entity.pdbx_description
1 polymer ?
#
loop_
_entity_poly.entity_id
_entity_poly.type
_entity_poly.pdbx_seq_one_letter_code
_entity_poly.pdbx_strand_id
1 'polypeptide(L)'
;MRWLVVVLLTVSRVAVADETATKRAIETRFAKDPKAKTLAVELFADLEHVVEPGDDEVMDGGYRGKIHLVPELPAGRYRQQLAWVAAALHSIDAFFDNFDKAPSYRWRALTLRFVRSVGKRTPSAFASGWTITHNVVGSLLGSERGVRETYFHELFHLNDFDHGDWSAKTLAKDYAAIVKKCGTKSACLAPFAPNVTKVRATGTYYAFQPNNGDSVHEYAAELAVRYFKEQTEMAERGKLARSAFKCGPAENARAWSALVDEFFAGRDLVPSCTDPSNP
;
A
#
# COMPACT_ATOMS: atom_id res chain seq x y z
N MET A 1 4.11 7.54 60.55
CA MET A 1 3.02 7.01 59.70
C MET A 1 3.28 7.45 58.27
N ARG A 2 3.80 6.55 57.42
CA ARG A 2 4.03 6.78 55.99
C ARG A 2 2.82 6.24 55.23
N TRP A 3 2.15 7.11 54.50
CA TRP A 3 1.02 6.76 53.64
C TRP A 3 1.54 6.11 52.36
N LEU A 4 1.12 4.86 52.12
CA LEU A 4 1.27 4.18 50.83
C LEU A 4 0.26 4.77 49.85
N VAL A 5 0.75 5.41 48.78
CA VAL A 5 -0.06 5.71 47.60
C VAL A 5 -0.04 4.46 46.73
N VAL A 6 -1.15 3.73 46.71
CA VAL A 6 -1.39 2.66 45.74
C VAL A 6 -1.83 3.32 44.45
N VAL A 7 -0.93 3.40 43.47
CA VAL A 7 -1.27 3.77 42.10
C VAL A 7 -1.93 2.56 41.45
N LEU A 8 -3.26 2.56 41.42
CA LEU A 8 -4.03 1.65 40.56
C LEU A 8 -3.80 2.07 39.11
N LEU A 9 -2.94 1.33 38.42
CA LEU A 9 -2.83 1.36 36.96
C LEU A 9 -4.13 0.78 36.38
N THR A 10 -5.11 1.64 36.10
CA THR A 10 -6.23 1.29 35.23
C THR A 10 -5.71 1.13 33.82
N VAL A 11 -5.52 -0.12 33.39
CA VAL A 11 -5.34 -0.46 31.98
C VAL A 11 -6.61 -0.06 31.26
N SER A 12 -6.58 1.09 30.60
CA SER A 12 -7.65 1.50 29.70
C SER A 12 -7.59 0.60 28.47
N ARG A 13 -8.41 -0.45 28.45
CA ARG A 13 -8.75 -1.14 27.21
C ARG A 13 -9.54 -0.15 26.36
N VAL A 14 -8.92 0.36 25.28
CA VAL A 14 -9.66 1.00 24.20
C VAL A 14 -10.74 0.00 23.76
N ALA A 15 -12.01 0.39 23.84
CA ALA A 15 -13.11 -0.48 23.49
C ALA A 15 -12.98 -0.86 22.01
N VAL A 16 -12.68 -2.13 21.75
CA VAL A 16 -12.93 -2.75 20.45
C VAL A 16 -14.42 -2.53 20.19
N ALA A 17 -14.77 -1.87 19.08
CA ALA A 17 -16.17 -1.76 18.69
C ALA A 17 -16.81 -3.16 18.74
N ASP A 18 -18.01 -3.30 19.30
CA ASP A 18 -18.72 -4.59 19.38
C ASP A 18 -18.70 -5.24 17.99
N GLU A 19 -17.95 -6.34 17.83
CA GLU A 19 -17.79 -7.06 16.56
C GLU A 19 -19.15 -7.39 15.95
N THR A 20 -20.15 -7.68 16.80
CA THR A 20 -21.53 -7.93 16.37
C THR A 20 -22.17 -6.66 15.80
N ALA A 21 -21.96 -5.51 16.43
CA ALA A 21 -22.44 -4.22 15.91
C ALA A 21 -21.75 -3.84 14.59
N THR A 22 -20.43 -4.02 14.48
CA THR A 22 -19.67 -3.76 13.25
C THR A 22 -20.17 -4.65 12.11
N LYS A 23 -20.30 -5.96 12.35
CA LYS A 23 -20.85 -6.90 11.37
C LYS A 23 -22.27 -6.52 10.94
N ARG A 24 -23.18 -6.22 11.88
CA ARG A 24 -24.55 -5.77 11.58
C ARG A 24 -24.56 -4.48 10.75
N ALA A 25 -23.64 -3.55 11.02
CA ALA A 25 -23.52 -2.32 10.25
C ALA A 25 -23.11 -2.60 8.79
N ILE A 26 -22.14 -3.51 8.58
CA ILE A 26 -21.74 -3.97 7.24
C ILE A 26 -22.93 -4.65 6.54
N GLU A 27 -23.62 -5.57 7.21
CA GLU A 27 -24.75 -6.29 6.64
C GLU A 27 -25.88 -5.34 6.23
N THR A 28 -26.20 -4.36 7.06
CA THR A 28 -27.21 -3.33 6.78
C THR A 28 -26.83 -2.48 5.58
N ARG A 29 -25.58 -2.05 5.50
CA ARG A 29 -25.04 -1.22 4.40
C ARG A 29 -25.18 -1.90 3.03
N PHE A 30 -24.96 -3.21 2.99
CA PHE A 30 -25.02 -4.00 1.76
C PHE A 30 -26.32 -4.81 1.59
N ALA A 31 -27.38 -4.51 2.37
CA ALA A 31 -28.62 -5.29 2.35
C ALA A 31 -29.27 -5.44 0.96
N LYS A 32 -29.04 -4.48 0.06
CA LYS A 32 -29.57 -4.47 -1.32
C LYS A 32 -28.72 -5.23 -2.34
N ASP A 33 -27.51 -5.67 -1.99
CA ASP A 33 -26.64 -6.47 -2.86
C ASP A 33 -26.03 -7.64 -2.06
N PRO A 34 -26.71 -8.80 -2.02
CA PRO A 34 -26.27 -9.95 -1.23
C PRO A 34 -24.85 -10.42 -1.56
N LYS A 35 -24.41 -10.28 -2.82
CA LYS A 35 -23.07 -10.68 -3.24
C LYS A 35 -22.01 -9.73 -2.69
N ALA A 36 -22.26 -8.41 -2.75
CA ALA A 36 -21.37 -7.43 -2.13
C ALA A 36 -21.36 -7.56 -0.59
N LYS A 37 -22.51 -7.87 0.01
CA LYS A 37 -22.62 -8.14 1.44
C LYS A 37 -21.72 -9.29 1.88
N THR A 38 -21.77 -10.41 1.17
CA THR A 38 -20.93 -11.59 1.46
C THR A 38 -19.45 -11.19 1.47
N LEU A 39 -18.98 -10.56 0.38
CA LEU A 39 -17.58 -10.11 0.27
C LEU A 39 -17.16 -9.16 1.42
N ALA A 40 -18.02 -8.20 1.78
CA ALA A 40 -17.71 -7.24 2.84
C ALA A 40 -17.70 -7.88 4.23
N VAL A 41 -18.57 -8.86 4.48
CA VAL A 41 -18.60 -9.61 5.74
C VAL A 41 -17.40 -10.56 5.84
N GLU A 42 -17.02 -11.22 4.74
CA GLU A 42 -15.83 -12.09 4.68
C GLU A 42 -14.55 -11.29 4.95
N LEU A 43 -14.39 -10.12 4.31
CA LEU A 43 -13.27 -9.20 4.58
C LEU A 43 -13.15 -8.83 6.06
N PHE A 44 -14.28 -8.62 6.76
CA PHE A 44 -14.27 -8.34 8.19
C PHE A 44 -13.97 -9.59 9.03
N ALA A 45 -14.58 -10.73 8.69
CA ALA A 45 -14.41 -11.96 9.44
C ALA A 45 -12.98 -12.52 9.35
N ASP A 46 -12.38 -12.46 8.16
CA ASP A 46 -11.10 -13.12 7.88
C ASP A 46 -9.91 -12.20 8.19
N LEU A 47 -10.06 -10.90 7.92
CA LEU A 47 -8.95 -9.93 7.93
C LEU A 47 -9.22 -8.68 8.78
N GLU A 48 -10.37 -8.63 9.47
CA GLU A 48 -10.82 -7.51 10.31
C GLU A 48 -10.98 -6.19 9.53
N HIS A 49 -11.11 -6.26 8.20
CA HIS A 49 -11.29 -5.09 7.37
C HIS A 49 -12.74 -4.60 7.41
N VAL A 50 -12.94 -3.30 7.69
CA VAL A 50 -14.26 -2.70 7.73
C VAL A 50 -14.53 -1.95 6.43
N VAL A 51 -15.57 -2.35 5.69
CA VAL A 51 -15.98 -1.69 4.45
C VAL A 51 -17.06 -0.64 4.71
N GLU A 52 -16.78 0.60 4.34
CA GLU A 52 -17.68 1.74 4.54
C GLU A 52 -17.61 2.75 3.38
N PRO A 53 -18.64 3.60 3.18
CA PRO A 53 -18.51 4.71 2.25
C PRO A 53 -17.48 5.72 2.80
N GLY A 54 -16.75 6.37 1.90
CA GLY A 54 -15.96 7.56 2.27
C GLY A 54 -16.83 8.80 2.39
N ASP A 55 -16.18 9.93 2.66
CA ASP A 55 -16.84 11.21 2.89
C ASP A 55 -17.12 11.96 1.57
N ASP A 56 -18.07 12.90 1.61
CA ASP A 56 -18.21 13.93 0.57
C ASP A 56 -17.22 15.05 0.88
N GLU A 57 -16.18 15.17 0.06
CA GLU A 57 -15.07 16.08 0.35
C GLU A 57 -14.39 16.64 -0.92
N VAL A 58 -13.74 17.79 -0.74
CA VAL A 58 -12.86 18.37 -1.76
C VAL A 58 -11.42 18.26 -1.27
N MET A 59 -10.69 17.29 -1.80
CA MET A 59 -9.28 17.10 -1.46
C MET A 59 -8.35 17.93 -2.34
N ASP A 60 -7.13 18.19 -1.85
CA ASP A 60 -6.04 18.72 -2.66
C ASP A 60 -5.29 17.57 -3.37
N GLY A 61 -5.38 17.49 -4.68
CA GLY A 61 -4.70 16.49 -5.49
C GLY A 61 -3.28 16.88 -5.91
N GLY A 62 -2.69 17.92 -5.31
CA GLY A 62 -1.39 18.46 -5.69
C GLY A 62 -1.41 19.01 -7.11
N TYR A 63 -0.52 18.52 -7.99
CA TYR A 63 -0.49 18.94 -9.40
C TYR A 63 -1.81 18.65 -10.16
N ARG A 64 -2.69 17.81 -9.62
CA ARG A 64 -4.00 17.46 -10.20
C ARG A 64 -5.10 18.47 -9.81
N GLY A 65 -4.79 19.45 -8.98
CA GLY A 65 -5.70 20.46 -8.45
C GLY A 65 -6.74 19.88 -7.48
N LYS A 66 -7.79 20.64 -7.19
CA LYS A 66 -8.88 20.18 -6.32
C LYS A 66 -9.66 19.02 -6.95
N ILE A 67 -10.02 18.04 -6.14
CA ILE A 67 -10.75 16.84 -6.55
C ILE A 67 -11.94 16.68 -5.62
N HIS A 68 -13.14 16.68 -6.20
CA HIS A 68 -14.37 16.38 -5.45
C HIS A 68 -14.61 14.88 -5.43
N LEU A 69 -14.65 14.32 -4.23
CA LEU A 69 -14.98 12.93 -3.94
C LEU A 69 -16.37 12.87 -3.33
N VAL A 70 -17.16 11.89 -3.74
CA VAL A 70 -18.47 11.62 -3.15
C VAL A 70 -18.55 10.18 -2.64
N PRO A 71 -19.32 9.92 -1.57
CA PRO A 71 -19.56 8.57 -1.06
C PRO A 71 -20.11 7.65 -2.16
N GLU A 72 -19.52 6.47 -2.34
CA GLU A 72 -20.00 5.49 -3.31
C GLU A 72 -19.70 4.08 -2.83
N LEU A 73 -20.74 3.31 -2.50
CA LEU A 73 -20.56 1.92 -2.09
C LEU A 73 -20.11 1.05 -3.28
N PRO A 74 -19.22 0.06 -3.07
CA PRO A 74 -18.78 -0.85 -4.11
C PRO A 74 -19.81 -1.98 -4.28
N ALA A 75 -21.03 -1.60 -4.65
CA ALA A 75 -22.17 -2.49 -4.87
C ALA A 75 -22.78 -2.28 -6.27
N GLY A 76 -23.69 -3.16 -6.67
CA GLY A 76 -24.35 -3.08 -7.98
C GLY A 76 -23.34 -3.08 -9.12
N ARG A 77 -23.30 -2.01 -9.91
CA ARG A 77 -22.35 -1.84 -11.02
C ARG A 77 -20.89 -1.80 -10.59
N TYR A 78 -20.60 -1.42 -9.34
CA TYR A 78 -19.25 -1.33 -8.79
C TYR A 78 -18.85 -2.54 -7.94
N ARG A 79 -19.71 -3.56 -7.83
CA ARG A 79 -19.42 -4.78 -7.05
C ARG A 79 -18.10 -5.46 -7.46
N GLN A 80 -17.73 -5.37 -8.73
CA GLN A 80 -16.47 -5.91 -9.22
C GLN A 80 -15.25 -5.29 -8.53
N GLN A 81 -15.33 -4.02 -8.12
CA GLN A 81 -14.26 -3.37 -7.34
C GLN A 81 -14.09 -4.04 -5.99
N LEU A 82 -15.19 -4.32 -5.27
CA LEU A 82 -15.13 -5.04 -3.99
C LEU A 82 -14.55 -6.44 -4.14
N ALA A 83 -14.93 -7.16 -5.21
CA ALA A 83 -14.38 -8.49 -5.49
C ALA A 83 -12.86 -8.45 -5.75
N TRP A 84 -12.38 -7.44 -6.49
CA TRP A 84 -10.96 -7.23 -6.69
C TRP A 84 -10.22 -6.85 -5.41
N VAL A 85 -10.83 -6.01 -4.56
CA VAL A 85 -10.27 -5.65 -3.25
C VAL A 85 -10.16 -6.86 -2.33
N ALA A 86 -11.21 -7.69 -2.26
CA ALA A 86 -11.19 -8.92 -1.48
C ALA A 86 -10.07 -9.86 -1.96
N ALA A 87 -10.02 -10.18 -3.25
CA ALA A 87 -8.97 -11.04 -3.81
C ALA A 87 -7.55 -10.45 -3.60
N ALA A 88 -7.40 -9.14 -3.74
CA ALA A 88 -6.13 -8.46 -3.49
C ALA A 88 -5.67 -8.59 -2.03
N LEU A 89 -6.54 -8.29 -1.05
CA LEU A 89 -6.21 -8.31 0.36
C LEU A 89 -5.95 -9.73 0.87
N HIS A 90 -6.72 -10.73 0.44
CA HIS A 90 -6.41 -12.13 0.76
C HIS A 90 -5.08 -12.59 0.14
N SER A 91 -4.73 -12.10 -1.06
CA SER A 91 -3.43 -12.39 -1.67
C SER A 91 -2.27 -11.72 -0.92
N ILE A 92 -2.47 -10.53 -0.36
CA ILE A 92 -1.49 -9.84 0.49
C ILE A 92 -1.38 -10.57 1.83
N ASP A 93 -2.49 -11.03 2.38
CA ASP A 93 -2.52 -11.80 3.61
C ASP A 93 -1.74 -13.11 3.50
N ALA A 94 -2.04 -13.90 2.46
CA ALA A 94 -1.33 -15.13 2.17
C ALA A 94 0.18 -14.91 1.92
N PHE A 95 0.57 -13.73 1.42
CA PHE A 95 1.99 -13.39 1.29
C PHE A 95 2.68 -13.31 2.66
N PHE A 96 2.02 -12.68 3.65
CA PHE A 96 2.57 -12.57 5.00
C PHE A 96 2.47 -13.85 5.82
N ASP A 97 1.51 -14.75 5.53
CA ASP A 97 1.44 -16.09 6.14
C ASP A 97 2.71 -16.93 5.87
N ASN A 98 3.49 -16.60 4.84
CA ASN A 98 4.73 -17.28 4.47
C ASN A 98 5.99 -16.75 5.18
N PHE A 99 5.84 -15.99 6.28
CA PHE A 99 6.94 -15.44 7.06
C PHE A 99 7.18 -16.25 8.34
N ASP A 100 8.36 -16.87 8.46
CA ASP A 100 8.74 -17.60 9.68
C ASP A 100 8.98 -16.67 10.88
N LYS A 101 9.35 -15.41 10.61
CA LYS A 101 9.53 -14.35 11.60
C LYS A 101 8.50 -13.27 11.34
N ALA A 102 7.83 -12.83 12.39
CA ALA A 102 6.85 -11.75 12.30
C ALA A 102 7.50 -10.50 11.67
N PRO A 103 6.98 -10.01 10.53
CA PRO A 103 7.44 -8.77 9.93
C PRO A 103 6.97 -7.57 10.77
N SER A 104 7.74 -6.49 10.76
CA SER A 104 7.32 -5.19 11.30
C SER A 104 6.48 -4.47 10.25
N TYR A 105 5.35 -5.07 9.88
CA TYR A 105 4.45 -4.54 8.86
C TYR A 105 3.02 -4.92 9.24
N ARG A 106 2.10 -3.97 9.23
CA ARG A 106 0.67 -4.22 9.45
C ARG A 106 -0.07 -4.20 8.11
N TRP A 107 -0.85 -5.24 7.87
CA TRP A 107 -1.68 -5.39 6.67
C TRP A 107 -3.16 -5.70 6.95
N ARG A 108 -3.53 -6.03 8.20
CA ARG A 108 -4.90 -6.35 8.64
C ARG A 108 -5.56 -5.20 9.41
N ALA A 109 -6.85 -5.36 9.70
CA ALA A 109 -7.64 -4.45 10.51
C ALA A 109 -7.66 -3.00 9.96
N LEU A 110 -7.82 -2.87 8.64
CA LEU A 110 -7.96 -1.59 7.95
C LEU A 110 -9.42 -1.13 7.89
N THR A 111 -9.61 0.17 7.84
CA THR A 111 -10.85 0.76 7.31
C THR A 111 -10.72 0.91 5.79
N LEU A 112 -11.70 0.42 5.04
CA LEU A 112 -11.74 0.49 3.58
C LEU A 112 -12.89 1.42 3.17
N ARG A 113 -12.55 2.66 2.84
CA ARG A 113 -13.52 3.69 2.42
C ARG A 113 -13.69 3.66 0.91
N PHE A 114 -14.92 3.71 0.43
CA PHE A 114 -15.20 3.75 -1.00
C PHE A 114 -15.85 5.07 -1.42
N VAL A 115 -15.26 5.68 -2.44
CA VAL A 115 -15.67 6.97 -3.01
C VAL A 115 -15.73 6.90 -4.52
N ARG A 116 -16.32 7.92 -5.13
CA ARG A 116 -16.22 8.19 -6.56
C ARG A 116 -15.78 9.64 -6.77
N SER A 117 -14.75 9.85 -7.59
CA SER A 117 -14.40 11.21 -8.02
C SER A 117 -15.43 11.77 -9.03
N VAL A 118 -15.80 13.03 -8.87
CA VAL A 118 -16.71 13.75 -9.79
C VAL A 118 -15.92 14.38 -10.93
N GLY A 119 -16.28 14.06 -12.18
CA GLY A 119 -15.63 14.62 -13.38
C GLY A 119 -14.16 14.23 -13.59
N LYS A 120 -13.60 13.39 -12.72
CA LYS A 120 -12.21 12.91 -12.74
C LYS A 120 -12.18 11.39 -12.49
N ARG A 121 -10.98 10.80 -12.61
CA ARG A 121 -10.68 9.37 -12.30
C ARG A 121 -9.48 9.23 -11.36
N THR A 122 -9.24 10.27 -10.57
CA THR A 122 -8.07 10.42 -9.69
C THR A 122 -8.53 10.95 -8.33
N PRO A 123 -7.80 10.67 -7.24
CA PRO A 123 -6.77 9.62 -7.17
C PRO A 123 -7.39 8.23 -7.39
N SER A 124 -6.57 7.21 -7.62
CA SER A 124 -7.06 5.83 -7.68
C SER A 124 -7.37 5.32 -6.27
N ALA A 125 -6.41 5.47 -5.38
CA ALA A 125 -6.59 5.31 -3.94
C ALA A 125 -5.68 6.31 -3.21
N PHE A 126 -5.85 6.40 -1.90
CA PHE A 126 -4.93 7.07 -0.98
C PHE A 126 -5.13 6.48 0.42
N ALA A 127 -4.14 6.64 1.31
CA ALA A 127 -4.22 6.15 2.68
C ALA A 127 -3.91 7.20 3.75
N SER A 128 -4.54 7.05 4.91
CA SER A 128 -4.27 7.82 6.13
C SER A 128 -4.90 7.12 7.33
N GLY A 129 -4.27 7.17 8.51
CA GLY A 129 -4.88 6.70 9.77
C GLY A 129 -5.42 5.26 9.71
N TRP A 130 -4.65 4.33 9.15
CA TRP A 130 -5.04 2.93 8.91
C TRP A 130 -6.33 2.76 8.09
N THR A 131 -6.62 3.75 7.25
CA THR A 131 -7.70 3.76 6.28
C THR A 131 -7.14 3.81 4.87
N ILE A 132 -7.65 2.96 3.97
CA ILE A 132 -7.43 3.09 2.53
C ILE A 132 -8.74 3.56 1.90
N THR A 133 -8.68 4.69 1.22
CA THR A 133 -9.81 5.22 0.45
C THR A 133 -9.66 4.82 -1.01
N HIS A 134 -10.60 4.00 -1.50
CA HIS A 134 -10.66 3.45 -2.85
C HIS A 134 -11.65 4.23 -3.73
N ASN A 135 -11.16 4.73 -4.86
CA ASN A 135 -12.01 5.36 -5.86
C ASN A 135 -12.55 4.32 -6.84
N VAL A 136 -13.85 4.04 -6.83
CA VAL A 136 -14.46 2.99 -7.68
C VAL A 136 -14.34 3.26 -9.19
N VAL A 137 -13.98 4.49 -9.59
CA VAL A 137 -13.69 4.86 -10.99
C VAL A 137 -12.21 5.18 -11.24
N GLY A 138 -11.35 4.88 -10.27
CA GLY A 138 -9.90 5.10 -10.32
C GLY A 138 -9.26 4.51 -11.57
N SER A 139 -8.32 5.24 -12.18
CA SER A 139 -7.73 4.82 -13.46
C SER A 139 -6.81 3.60 -13.35
N LEU A 140 -6.21 3.35 -12.18
CA LEU A 140 -5.33 2.19 -11.96
C LEU A 140 -6.11 0.93 -11.52
N LEU A 141 -7.36 1.10 -11.10
CA LEU A 141 -8.19 0.06 -10.46
C LEU A 141 -9.09 -0.62 -11.50
N GLY A 142 -8.50 -1.01 -12.63
CA GLY A 142 -9.19 -1.66 -13.74
C GLY A 142 -9.09 -3.18 -13.76
N SER A 143 -8.39 -3.78 -12.79
CA SER A 143 -8.22 -5.23 -12.66
C SER A 143 -7.82 -5.57 -11.22
N GLU A 144 -7.99 -6.83 -10.81
CA GLU A 144 -7.50 -7.35 -9.53
C GLU A 144 -6.03 -7.03 -9.30
N ARG A 145 -5.18 -7.29 -10.29
CA ARG A 145 -3.75 -6.99 -10.21
C ARG A 145 -3.49 -5.51 -9.94
N GLY A 146 -4.20 -4.62 -10.63
CA GLY A 146 -4.09 -3.17 -10.44
C GLY A 146 -4.51 -2.75 -9.03
N VAL A 147 -5.58 -3.36 -8.50
CA VAL A 147 -6.01 -3.17 -7.10
C VAL A 147 -4.94 -3.66 -6.13
N ARG A 148 -4.40 -4.87 -6.31
CA ARG A 148 -3.37 -5.44 -5.43
C ARG A 148 -2.10 -4.61 -5.38
N GLU A 149 -1.55 -4.22 -6.54
CA GLU A 149 -0.35 -3.37 -6.57
C GLU A 149 -0.63 -1.99 -5.95
N THR A 150 -1.81 -1.40 -6.18
CA THR A 150 -2.19 -0.13 -5.53
C THR A 150 -2.36 -0.29 -4.02
N TYR A 151 -3.01 -1.36 -3.55
CA TYR A 151 -3.25 -1.55 -2.12
C TYR A 151 -1.96 -1.82 -1.35
N PHE A 152 -1.01 -2.58 -1.93
CA PHE A 152 0.29 -2.78 -1.30
C PHE A 152 1.09 -1.48 -1.21
N HIS A 153 0.98 -0.60 -2.22
CA HIS A 153 1.53 0.75 -2.20
C HIS A 153 0.92 1.60 -1.08
N GLU A 154 -0.41 1.67 -1.00
CA GLU A 154 -1.10 2.46 0.02
C GLU A 154 -0.88 1.92 1.45
N LEU A 155 -0.81 0.59 1.60
CA LEU A 155 -0.40 -0.06 2.85
C LEU A 155 1.02 0.36 3.27
N PHE A 156 1.94 0.51 2.32
CA PHE A 156 3.29 0.92 2.65
C PHE A 156 3.29 2.34 3.22
N HIS A 157 2.54 3.28 2.66
CA HIS A 157 2.44 4.64 3.22
C HIS A 157 1.97 4.64 4.68
N LEU A 158 1.01 3.76 5.03
CA LEU A 158 0.56 3.61 6.42
C LEU A 158 1.67 3.09 7.35
N ASN A 159 2.44 2.10 6.90
CA ASN A 159 3.54 1.53 7.68
C ASN A 159 4.74 2.49 7.78
N ASP A 160 5.07 3.18 6.70
CA ASP A 160 6.15 4.17 6.67
C ASP A 160 5.88 5.31 7.67
N PHE A 161 4.63 5.78 7.73
CA PHE A 161 4.20 6.77 8.70
C PHE A 161 4.25 6.24 10.14
N ASP A 162 3.76 5.01 10.40
CA ASP A 162 3.79 4.39 11.73
C ASP A 162 5.23 4.14 12.22
N HIS A 163 6.17 3.96 11.29
CA HIS A 163 7.61 3.88 11.54
C HIS A 163 8.30 5.25 11.55
N GLY A 164 7.51 6.32 11.69
CA GLY A 164 7.98 7.69 11.85
C GLY A 164 8.63 8.25 10.59
N ASP A 165 7.99 8.08 9.43
CA ASP A 165 8.48 8.55 8.13
C ASP A 165 9.86 7.97 7.81
N TRP A 166 9.97 6.64 7.93
CA TRP A 166 11.22 5.90 7.75
C TRP A 166 11.89 6.22 6.41
N SER A 167 11.11 6.29 5.33
CA SER A 167 11.62 6.51 3.97
C SER A 167 12.38 7.83 3.84
N ALA A 168 11.86 8.91 4.43
CA ALA A 168 12.50 10.22 4.44
C ALA A 168 13.82 10.22 5.21
N LYS A 169 13.95 9.39 6.25
CA LYS A 169 15.18 9.29 7.05
C LYS A 169 16.22 8.38 6.39
N THR A 170 15.76 7.28 5.80
CA THR A 170 16.62 6.18 5.38
C THR A 170 16.99 6.25 3.91
N LEU A 171 16.06 6.66 3.04
CA LEU A 171 16.25 6.62 1.57
C LEU A 171 16.56 7.99 0.95
N ALA A 172 16.35 9.09 1.66
CA ALA A 172 16.46 10.43 1.10
C ALA A 172 17.83 10.74 0.45
N LYS A 173 18.93 10.25 1.03
CA LYS A 173 20.27 10.47 0.48
C LYS A 173 20.44 9.84 -0.89
N ASP A 174 20.08 8.56 -1.02
CA ASP A 174 20.19 7.83 -2.29
C ASP A 174 19.18 8.36 -3.31
N TYR A 175 17.95 8.66 -2.87
CA TYR A 175 16.93 9.30 -3.71
C TYR A 175 17.42 10.63 -4.30
N ALA A 176 17.95 11.52 -3.45
CA ALA A 176 18.46 12.81 -3.88
C ALA A 176 19.65 12.69 -4.84
N ALA A 177 20.53 11.69 -4.63
CA ALA A 177 21.63 11.42 -5.55
C ALA A 177 21.13 10.98 -6.94
N ILE A 178 20.12 10.12 -6.99
CA ILE A 178 19.49 9.67 -8.24
C ILE A 178 18.83 10.86 -8.95
N VAL A 179 18.02 11.66 -8.24
CA VAL A 179 17.35 12.83 -8.82
C VAL A 179 18.38 13.87 -9.29
N LYS A 180 19.45 14.12 -8.53
CA LYS A 180 20.54 15.02 -8.94
C LYS A 180 21.23 14.53 -10.23
N LYS A 181 21.41 13.21 -10.37
CA LYS A 181 22.04 12.60 -11.54
C LYS A 181 21.14 12.62 -12.78
N CYS A 182 19.86 12.28 -12.61
CA CYS A 182 18.97 11.98 -13.73
C CYS A 182 17.94 13.08 -14.03
N GLY A 183 17.65 13.96 -13.08
CA GLY A 183 16.49 14.87 -13.12
C GLY A 183 15.20 14.07 -13.37
N THR A 184 14.44 14.46 -14.39
CA THR A 184 13.20 13.78 -14.82
C THR A 184 13.39 12.91 -16.07
N LYS A 185 14.64 12.65 -16.50
CA LYS A 185 14.91 11.91 -17.74
C LYS A 185 14.62 10.42 -17.55
N SER A 186 13.51 9.93 -18.11
CA SER A 186 13.05 8.55 -17.94
C SER A 186 14.10 7.49 -18.32
N ALA A 187 14.89 7.72 -19.38
CA ALA A 187 15.95 6.76 -19.76
C ALA A 187 17.05 6.63 -18.68
N CYS A 188 17.39 7.72 -17.99
CA CYS A 188 18.36 7.71 -16.90
C CYS A 188 17.77 7.10 -15.62
N LEU A 189 16.49 7.37 -15.33
CA LEU A 189 15.78 6.85 -14.15
C LEU A 189 15.43 5.37 -14.25
N ALA A 190 15.39 4.80 -15.46
CA ALA A 190 14.92 3.43 -15.68
C ALA A 190 15.61 2.35 -14.82
N PRO A 191 16.93 2.38 -14.57
CA PRO A 191 17.59 1.40 -13.70
C PRO A 191 17.27 1.57 -12.22
N PHE A 192 16.84 2.76 -11.81
CA PHE A 192 16.52 3.11 -10.42
C PHE A 192 15.04 3.01 -10.09
N ALA A 193 14.18 2.98 -11.11
CA ALA A 193 12.73 2.91 -10.92
C ALA A 193 12.32 1.52 -10.38
N PRO A 194 11.73 1.42 -9.17
CA PRO A 194 11.32 0.12 -8.65
C PRO A 194 10.24 -0.52 -9.51
N ASN A 195 9.36 0.30 -10.09
CA ASN A 195 8.25 -0.14 -10.93
C ASN A 195 8.15 0.67 -12.23
N VAL A 196 7.34 0.15 -13.16
CA VAL A 196 7.19 0.73 -14.51
C VAL A 196 6.11 1.81 -14.61
N THR A 197 5.38 2.08 -13.52
CA THR A 197 4.32 3.09 -13.48
C THR A 197 4.87 4.45 -13.86
N LYS A 198 4.27 5.09 -14.85
CA LYS A 198 4.65 6.42 -15.33
C LYS A 198 3.48 7.38 -15.29
N VAL A 199 3.77 8.64 -14.98
CA VAL A 199 2.78 9.72 -15.04
C VAL A 199 2.59 10.12 -16.49
N ARG A 200 1.37 9.93 -17.02
CA ARG A 200 1.07 10.15 -18.45
C ARG A 200 1.44 11.55 -18.94
N ALA A 201 1.24 12.58 -18.11
CA ALA A 201 1.47 13.97 -18.49
C ALA A 201 2.96 14.31 -18.71
N THR A 202 3.86 13.66 -17.96
CA THR A 202 5.29 13.98 -17.96
C THR A 202 6.15 12.87 -18.57
N GLY A 203 5.64 11.64 -18.65
CA GLY A 203 6.39 10.46 -19.09
C GLY A 203 7.45 9.98 -18.10
N THR A 204 7.56 10.60 -16.92
CA THR A 204 8.49 10.16 -15.86
C THR A 204 7.88 9.05 -15.02
N TYR A 205 8.73 8.30 -14.33
CA TYR A 205 8.30 7.27 -13.38
C TYR A 205 7.58 7.88 -12.19
N TYR A 206 6.53 7.22 -11.71
CA TYR A 206 5.70 7.68 -10.60
C TYR A 206 6.54 8.00 -9.35
N ALA A 207 7.44 7.09 -8.97
CA ALA A 207 8.43 7.25 -7.90
C ALA A 207 9.34 8.49 -7.99
N PHE A 208 9.46 9.09 -9.19
CA PHE A 208 10.33 10.24 -9.45
C PHE A 208 9.56 11.43 -10.05
N GLN A 209 8.23 11.44 -9.96
CA GLN A 209 7.42 12.56 -10.44
C GLN A 209 7.59 13.75 -9.49
N PRO A 210 8.10 14.90 -9.96
CA PRO A 210 8.14 16.10 -9.14
C PRO A 210 6.73 16.53 -8.71
N ASN A 211 6.60 17.05 -7.49
CA ASN A 211 5.35 17.56 -6.92
C ASN A 211 4.22 16.53 -6.81
N ASN A 212 4.54 15.24 -6.73
CA ASN A 212 3.58 14.18 -6.41
C ASN A 212 3.60 13.85 -4.91
N GLY A 213 3.49 14.89 -4.06
CA GLY A 213 3.72 14.76 -2.61
C GLY A 213 5.21 14.68 -2.25
N ASP A 214 5.52 14.09 -1.11
CA ASP A 214 6.90 13.82 -0.72
C ASP A 214 7.44 12.62 -1.53
N SER A 215 8.27 12.93 -2.51
CA SER A 215 8.61 12.00 -3.58
C SER A 215 9.49 10.83 -3.13
N VAL A 216 10.17 10.93 -1.98
CA VAL A 216 10.90 9.79 -1.40
C VAL A 216 9.95 8.74 -0.82
N HIS A 217 8.80 9.15 -0.27
CA HIS A 217 7.78 8.22 0.20
C HIS A 217 7.18 7.44 -0.96
N GLU A 218 6.91 8.11 -2.10
CA GLU A 218 6.42 7.46 -3.31
C GLU A 218 7.44 6.47 -3.90
N TYR A 219 8.74 6.80 -3.82
CA TYR A 219 9.80 5.87 -4.18
C TYR A 219 9.82 4.63 -3.28
N ALA A 220 9.68 4.82 -1.97
CA ALA A 220 9.65 3.73 -1.00
C ALA A 220 8.42 2.83 -1.17
N ALA A 221 7.24 3.42 -1.41
CA ALA A 221 6.02 2.67 -1.67
C ALA A 221 6.11 1.84 -2.97
N GLU A 222 6.67 2.40 -4.03
CA GLU A 222 6.95 1.64 -5.26
C GLU A 222 8.03 0.56 -5.05
N LEU A 223 9.01 0.80 -4.16
CA LEU A 223 9.99 -0.20 -3.76
C LEU A 223 9.35 -1.37 -3.01
N ALA A 224 8.41 -1.11 -2.11
CA ALA A 224 7.64 -2.13 -1.42
C ALA A 224 6.79 -2.97 -2.39
N VAL A 225 6.13 -2.33 -3.36
CA VAL A 225 5.43 -3.05 -4.44
C VAL A 225 6.40 -3.91 -5.25
N ARG A 226 7.60 -3.40 -5.56
CA ARG A 226 8.62 -4.18 -6.27
C ARG A 226 9.07 -5.40 -5.45
N TYR A 227 9.29 -5.22 -4.15
CA TYR A 227 9.60 -6.29 -3.22
C TYR A 227 8.51 -7.37 -3.24
N PHE A 228 7.25 -7.00 -2.99
CA PHE A 228 6.12 -7.92 -3.03
C PHE A 228 6.09 -8.75 -4.32
N LYS A 229 6.23 -8.09 -5.48
CA LYS A 229 6.21 -8.76 -6.80
C LYS A 229 7.33 -9.77 -6.98
N GLU A 230 8.57 -9.39 -6.63
CA GLU A 230 9.71 -10.31 -6.77
C GLU A 230 9.63 -11.48 -5.79
N GLN A 231 9.20 -11.24 -4.55
CA GLN A 231 9.05 -12.30 -3.57
C GLN A 231 7.94 -13.29 -3.95
N THR A 232 6.78 -12.80 -4.39
CA THR A 232 5.69 -13.66 -4.88
C THR A 232 6.15 -14.44 -6.10
N GLU A 233 6.82 -13.80 -7.06
CA GLU A 233 7.31 -14.51 -8.26
C GLU A 233 8.34 -15.60 -7.90
N MET A 234 9.27 -15.32 -6.98
CA MET A 234 10.21 -16.32 -6.48
C MET A 234 9.51 -17.46 -5.75
N ALA A 235 8.54 -17.18 -4.90
CA ALA A 235 7.79 -18.20 -4.18
C ALA A 235 6.99 -19.11 -5.13
N GLU A 236 6.34 -18.54 -6.15
CA GLU A 236 5.50 -19.28 -7.08
C GLU A 236 6.29 -20.03 -8.15
N ARG A 237 7.42 -19.48 -8.61
CA ARG A 237 8.11 -19.96 -9.83
C ARG A 237 9.54 -20.40 -9.59
N GLY A 238 10.12 -20.10 -8.44
CA GLY A 238 11.54 -20.34 -8.13
C GLY A 238 12.51 -19.47 -8.96
N LYS A 239 12.02 -18.52 -9.75
CA LYS A 239 12.84 -17.61 -10.57
C LYS A 239 12.08 -16.34 -10.94
N LEU A 240 12.81 -15.24 -11.09
CA LEU A 240 12.27 -13.98 -11.59
C LEU A 240 12.22 -13.95 -13.13
N ALA A 241 11.19 -13.32 -13.69
CA ALA A 241 11.11 -13.07 -15.13
C ALA A 241 12.05 -11.94 -15.61
N ARG A 242 12.59 -11.16 -14.69
CA ARG A 242 13.53 -10.06 -14.92
C ARG A 242 14.64 -10.10 -13.88
N SER A 243 15.76 -9.45 -14.15
CA SER A 243 16.80 -9.26 -13.15
C SER A 243 16.23 -8.60 -11.89
N ALA A 244 16.65 -9.13 -10.74
CA ALA A 244 16.30 -8.60 -9.43
C ALA A 244 16.64 -7.12 -9.32
N PHE A 245 15.75 -6.34 -8.71
CA PHE A 245 15.93 -4.89 -8.56
C PHE A 245 17.23 -4.55 -7.84
N LYS A 246 17.53 -5.27 -6.75
CA LYS A 246 18.73 -5.11 -5.93
C LYS A 246 20.05 -5.36 -6.69
N CYS A 247 19.99 -6.02 -7.85
CA CYS A 247 21.16 -6.30 -8.70
C CYS A 247 21.40 -5.25 -9.78
N GLY A 248 20.67 -4.12 -9.72
CA GLY A 248 20.96 -2.93 -10.53
C GLY A 248 22.09 -2.07 -9.92
N PRO A 249 22.01 -0.74 -10.06
CA PRO A 249 22.94 0.19 -9.40
C PRO A 249 23.03 -0.02 -7.88
N ALA A 250 24.15 0.40 -7.27
CA ALA A 250 24.41 0.19 -5.85
C ALA A 250 23.36 0.84 -4.91
N GLU A 251 22.73 1.93 -5.35
CA GLU A 251 21.60 2.57 -4.67
C GLU A 251 20.42 1.60 -4.49
N ASN A 252 20.15 0.75 -5.48
CA ASN A 252 19.04 -0.22 -5.42
C ASN A 252 19.31 -1.26 -4.34
N ALA A 253 20.54 -1.79 -4.27
CA ALA A 253 20.92 -2.79 -3.27
C ALA A 253 20.78 -2.24 -1.84
N ARG A 254 21.23 -0.99 -1.61
CA ARG A 254 21.10 -0.33 -0.30
C ARG A 254 19.65 -0.08 0.08
N ALA A 255 18.86 0.48 -0.84
CA ALA A 255 17.45 0.74 -0.61
C ALA A 255 16.67 -0.56 -0.33
N TRP A 256 16.98 -1.62 -1.08
CA TRP A 256 16.38 -2.94 -0.90
C TRP A 256 16.71 -3.55 0.45
N SER A 257 17.99 -3.60 0.84
CA SER A 257 18.39 -4.13 2.15
C SER A 257 17.70 -3.37 3.27
N ALA A 258 17.71 -2.03 3.21
CA ALA A 258 17.09 -1.20 4.23
C ALA A 258 15.58 -1.48 4.37
N LEU A 259 14.85 -1.62 3.26
CA LEU A 259 13.43 -1.95 3.26
C LEU A 259 13.18 -3.35 3.86
N VAL A 260 13.96 -4.34 3.44
CA VAL A 260 13.84 -5.74 3.88
C VAL A 260 14.12 -5.89 5.37
N ASP A 261 15.15 -5.21 5.86
CA ASP A 261 15.56 -5.24 7.26
C ASP A 261 14.52 -4.56 8.16
N GLU A 262 13.97 -3.42 7.74
CA GLU A 262 12.99 -2.66 8.51
C GLU A 262 11.63 -3.37 8.59
N PHE A 263 11.05 -3.72 7.44
CA PHE A 263 9.63 -4.10 7.38
C PHE A 263 9.42 -5.60 7.24
N PHE A 264 10.37 -6.32 6.65
CA PHE A 264 10.16 -7.69 6.19
C PHE A 264 11.02 -8.72 6.93
N ALA A 265 11.49 -8.38 8.13
CA ALA A 265 12.23 -9.27 9.03
C ALA A 265 13.44 -9.95 8.38
N GLY A 266 14.11 -9.27 7.44
CA GLY A 266 15.26 -9.81 6.72
C GLY A 266 14.91 -10.86 5.66
N ARG A 267 13.62 -11.10 5.39
CA ARG A 267 13.18 -12.15 4.45
C ARG A 267 13.42 -11.68 3.01
N ASP A 268 14.24 -12.41 2.27
CA ASP A 268 14.44 -12.18 0.84
C ASP A 268 14.71 -13.49 0.12
N LEU A 269 13.74 -13.95 -0.67
CA LEU A 269 13.85 -15.16 -1.49
C LEU A 269 14.69 -14.96 -2.74
N VAL A 270 14.94 -13.70 -3.13
CA VAL A 270 15.70 -13.40 -4.33
C VAL A 270 17.18 -13.72 -4.05
N PRO A 271 17.85 -14.53 -4.88
CA PRO A 271 19.25 -14.87 -4.67
C PRO A 271 20.16 -13.63 -4.61
N SER A 272 21.33 -13.80 -4.00
CA SER A 272 22.39 -12.80 -4.08
C SER A 272 22.74 -12.51 -5.53
N CYS A 273 23.11 -11.26 -5.81
CA CYS A 273 23.53 -10.85 -7.14
C CYS A 273 24.83 -11.57 -7.49
N THR A 274 24.86 -12.21 -8.66
CA THR A 274 26.12 -12.76 -9.18
C THR A 274 27.08 -11.61 -9.42
N ASP A 275 28.30 -11.74 -8.89
CA ASP A 275 29.38 -10.81 -9.18
C ASP A 275 29.68 -10.90 -10.67
N PRO A 276 29.57 -9.81 -11.46
CA PRO A 276 29.90 -9.85 -12.89
C PRO A 276 31.38 -10.22 -13.15
N SER A 277 32.22 -10.31 -12.11
CA SER A 277 33.61 -10.74 -12.19
C SER A 277 33.85 -12.26 -12.07
N ASN A 278 32.82 -13.08 -11.82
CA ASN A 278 33.00 -14.54 -11.70
C ASN A 278 31.86 -15.30 -12.42
N PRO A 279 32.00 -15.57 -13.74
CA PRO A 279 31.04 -16.30 -14.55
C PRO A 279 30.98 -17.80 -14.24
#